data_AF-A0A3M1EW36-F1
#
_entry.id   AF-A0A3M1EW36-F1
#
_cell.length_a   1.000
_cell.length_b   1.000
_cell.length_c   1.000
_cell.angle_alpha   90.00
_cell.angle_beta   90.00
_cell.angle_gamma   90.00
#
_symmetry.space_group_name_H-M   'P 1'
#
loop_
_entity.id
_entity.type
_entity.pdbx_description
1 polymer ?
#
loop_
_entity_poly.entity_id
_entity_poly.type
_entity_poly.pdbx_seq_one_letter_code
_entity_poly.pdbx_strand_id
1 'polypeptide(L)'
;MSTKAKASQSRIGTVKRYEIQYPLTAYTFPSDARIHAVRFDEEYIHIELMDGRMLSIPLWWIPTLYNASAEEREKYVISRDRTMLIWDPEQCEINDELRVADYLVVGKGSSTPASADSGYTSRESGRDLQSE
;
A
#
# COMPACT_ATOMS: atom_id res chain seq x y z
N MET A 1 -32.79 40.82 -36.15
CA MET A 1 -32.73 39.39 -35.84
C MET A 1 -32.24 39.23 -34.41
N SER A 2 -33.00 38.50 -33.59
CA SER A 2 -32.82 38.37 -32.15
C SER A 2 -31.96 37.16 -31.79
N THR A 3 -30.99 37.33 -30.91
CA THR A 3 -30.58 36.24 -30.01
C THR A 3 -30.15 36.82 -28.66
N LYS A 4 -31.08 36.84 -27.70
CA LYS A 4 -30.76 37.06 -26.28
C LYS A 4 -30.18 35.76 -25.73
N ALA A 5 -28.92 35.79 -25.27
CA ALA A 5 -28.34 34.69 -24.51
C ALA A 5 -29.12 34.52 -23.19
N LYS A 6 -29.71 33.34 -23.01
CA LYS A 6 -30.45 32.98 -21.80
C LYS A 6 -29.42 32.55 -20.75
N ALA A 7 -29.24 33.37 -19.71
CA ALA A 7 -28.41 33.01 -18.57
C ALA A 7 -28.96 31.73 -17.93
N SER A 8 -28.14 30.69 -17.88
CA SER A 8 -28.40 29.47 -17.11
C SER A 8 -28.23 29.81 -15.63
N GLN A 9 -29.33 30.01 -14.92
CA GLN A 9 -29.33 30.08 -13.46
C GLN A 9 -29.08 28.67 -12.91
N SER A 10 -27.84 28.39 -12.48
CA SER A 10 -27.60 27.21 -11.67
C SER A 10 -28.26 27.42 -10.30
N ARG A 11 -29.21 26.54 -9.96
CA ARG A 11 -29.80 26.46 -8.62
C ARG A 11 -28.79 25.79 -7.70
N ILE A 12 -27.73 26.49 -7.33
CA ILE A 12 -26.90 26.07 -6.20
C ILE A 12 -27.66 26.53 -4.96
N GLY A 13 -28.29 25.59 -4.25
CA GLY A 13 -28.97 25.86 -2.99
C GLY A 13 -28.02 26.57 -2.01
N THR A 14 -28.58 27.40 -1.12
CA THR A 14 -27.80 28.17 -0.15
C THR A 14 -27.01 27.23 0.76
N VAL A 15 -25.68 27.18 0.59
CA VAL A 15 -24.78 26.40 1.46
C VAL A 15 -24.69 27.08 2.82
N LYS A 16 -25.17 26.42 3.88
CA LYS A 16 -24.92 26.86 5.26
C LYS A 16 -23.47 26.57 5.62
N ARG A 17 -22.73 27.60 6.02
CA ARG A 17 -21.34 27.49 6.50
C ARG A 17 -21.34 27.70 8.01
N TYR A 18 -20.51 26.94 8.71
CA TYR A 18 -20.31 27.03 10.15
C TYR A 18 -18.91 27.53 10.43
N GLU A 19 -18.74 28.27 11.53
CA GLU A 19 -17.41 28.67 12.00
C GLU A 19 -16.63 27.44 12.46
N ILE A 20 -15.39 27.32 11.99
CA ILE A 20 -14.45 26.29 12.40
C ILE A 20 -13.70 26.84 13.63
N GLN A 21 -13.69 26.09 14.73
CA GLN A 21 -13.07 26.54 15.99
C GLN A 21 -11.56 26.77 15.88
N TYR A 22 -10.87 25.97 15.07
CA TYR A 22 -9.43 26.06 14.87
C TYR A 22 -9.09 26.08 13.38
N PRO A 23 -8.21 26.98 12.92
CA PRO A 23 -7.78 26.95 11.53
C PRO A 23 -6.98 25.67 11.27
N LEU A 24 -6.98 25.20 10.02
CA LEU A 24 -6.20 24.02 9.62
C LEU A 24 -4.71 24.14 9.95
N THR A 25 -4.18 25.37 9.96
CA THR A 25 -2.79 25.67 10.32
C THR A 25 -2.45 25.41 11.79
N ALA A 26 -3.45 25.23 12.67
CA ALA A 26 -3.24 24.84 14.05
C ALA A 26 -3.02 23.31 14.21
N TYR A 27 -3.21 22.54 13.14
CA TYR A 27 -3.13 21.08 13.16
C TYR A 27 -1.71 20.65 12.77
N THR A 28 -1.23 19.55 13.34
CA THR A 28 0.04 18.92 12.96
C THR A 28 -0.22 17.75 12.03
N PHE A 29 0.48 17.72 10.89
CA PHE A 29 0.38 16.65 9.89
C PHE A 29 1.75 15.97 9.77
N PRO A 30 2.12 15.11 10.72
CA PRO A 30 3.38 14.40 10.62
C PRO A 30 3.34 13.37 9.49
N SER A 31 4.51 13.03 8.98
CA SER A 31 4.67 12.10 7.85
C SER A 31 5.71 11.01 8.12
N ASP A 32 6.20 10.89 9.35
CA ASP A 32 7.24 9.92 9.71
C ASP A 32 6.61 8.55 9.95
N ALA A 33 6.55 7.77 8.88
CA ALA A 33 5.97 6.44 8.85
C ALA A 33 6.92 5.31 9.32
N ARG A 34 8.02 5.64 9.99
CA ARG A 34 8.93 4.61 10.51
C ARG A 34 8.33 3.87 11.70
N ILE A 35 8.62 2.59 11.81
CA ILE A 35 8.14 1.70 12.87
C ILE A 35 8.80 2.08 14.19
N HIS A 36 8.00 2.29 15.24
CA HIS A 36 8.45 2.42 16.62
C HIS A 36 8.39 1.07 17.34
N ALA A 37 7.24 0.42 17.33
CA ALA A 37 6.99 -0.86 17.97
C ALA A 37 5.92 -1.66 17.22
N VAL A 38 5.90 -2.97 17.43
CA VAL A 38 4.89 -3.87 16.86
C VAL A 38 4.41 -4.82 17.94
N ARG A 39 3.12 -5.13 17.90
CA ARG A 39 2.49 -6.18 18.70
C ARG A 39 1.40 -6.86 17.90
N PHE A 40 1.06 -8.08 18.30
CA PHE A 40 -0.01 -8.87 17.71
C PHE A 40 -1.14 -9.09 18.72
N ASP A 41 -2.37 -9.14 18.22
CA ASP A 41 -3.46 -9.81 18.90
C ASP A 41 -4.01 -10.95 18.02
N GLU A 42 -5.18 -11.48 18.34
CA GLU A 42 -5.79 -12.58 17.60
C GLU A 42 -6.23 -12.18 16.17
N GLU A 43 -6.55 -10.90 15.95
CA GLU A 43 -7.18 -10.40 14.73
C GLU A 43 -6.28 -9.45 13.93
N TYR A 44 -5.33 -8.77 14.57
CA TYR A 44 -4.57 -7.67 14.01
C TYR A 44 -3.06 -7.76 14.32
N ILE A 45 -2.28 -7.23 13.38
CA ILE A 45 -0.96 -6.66 13.68
C ILE A 45 -1.13 -5.16 13.94
N HIS A 46 -0.57 -4.69 15.06
CA HIS A 46 -0.53 -3.27 15.39
C HIS A 46 0.89 -2.74 15.27
N ILE A 47 1.04 -1.69 14.48
CA ILE A 47 2.31 -1.01 14.22
C ILE A 47 2.21 0.40 14.77
N GLU A 48 3.01 0.71 15.79
CA GLU A 48 3.21 2.07 16.28
C GLU A 48 4.22 2.77 15.40
N LEU A 49 3.93 3.98 14.95
CA LEU A 49 4.81 4.79 14.11
C LEU A 49 5.56 5.82 14.96
N MET A 50 6.73 6.26 14.49
CA MET A 50 7.56 7.24 15.19
C MET A 50 6.89 8.61 15.36
N ASP A 51 5.88 8.92 14.54
CA ASP A 51 5.04 10.11 14.69
C ASP A 51 3.84 9.95 15.63
N GLY A 52 3.74 8.83 16.33
CA GLY A 52 2.70 8.57 17.34
C GLY A 52 1.38 8.04 16.77
N ARG A 53 1.27 7.86 15.45
CA ARG A 53 0.14 7.14 14.87
C ARG A 53 0.25 5.64 15.15
N MET A 54 -0.89 4.96 15.17
CA MET A 54 -0.97 3.50 15.23
C MET A 54 -1.73 2.99 14.02
N LEU A 55 -1.11 2.06 13.30
CA LEU A 55 -1.72 1.34 12.18
C LEU A 55 -2.10 -0.06 12.64
N SER A 56 -3.36 -0.45 12.45
CA SER A 56 -3.83 -1.81 12.75
C SER A 56 -4.25 -2.47 11.44
N ILE A 57 -3.58 -3.57 11.09
CA ILE A 57 -3.82 -4.31 9.84
C ILE A 57 -4.43 -5.66 10.20
N PRO A 58 -5.60 -6.03 9.65
CA PRO A 58 -6.18 -7.34 9.91
C PRO A 58 -5.23 -8.45 9.47
N LEU A 59 -5.01 -9.45 10.32
CA LEU A 59 -4.14 -10.58 10.01
C LEU A 59 -4.64 -11.35 8.78
N TRP A 60 -5.94 -11.48 8.58
CA TRP A 60 -6.50 -12.18 7.42
C TRP A 60 -6.18 -11.50 6.07
N TRP A 61 -5.65 -10.27 6.05
CA TRP A 61 -5.09 -9.65 4.84
C TRP A 61 -3.71 -10.21 4.46
N ILE A 62 -3.04 -10.87 5.41
CA ILE A 62 -1.68 -11.38 5.29
C ILE A 62 -1.73 -12.88 5.63
N PRO A 63 -2.04 -13.75 4.65
CA PRO A 63 -2.34 -15.16 4.91
C PRO A 63 -1.24 -15.94 5.64
N THR A 64 0.02 -15.58 5.41
CA THR A 64 1.19 -16.14 6.11
C THR A 64 1.13 -15.88 7.62
N LEU A 65 0.87 -14.64 8.03
CA LEU A 65 0.73 -14.29 9.44
C LEU A 65 -0.57 -14.83 10.03
N TYR A 66 -1.67 -14.80 9.28
CA TYR A 66 -2.96 -15.32 9.74
C TYR A 66 -2.89 -16.79 10.16
N ASN A 67 -2.23 -17.62 9.35
CA ASN A 67 -2.14 -19.06 9.59
C ASN A 67 -1.00 -19.45 10.55
N ALA A 68 -0.08 -18.53 10.86
CA ALA A 68 1.01 -18.77 11.79
C ALA A 68 0.56 -18.72 13.26
N SER A 69 1.29 -19.41 14.14
CA SER A 69 1.09 -19.31 15.58
C SER A 69 1.49 -17.92 16.12
N ALA A 70 1.01 -17.56 17.30
CA ALA A 70 1.41 -16.30 17.95
C ALA A 70 2.94 -16.23 18.18
N GLU A 71 3.57 -17.36 18.51
CA GLU A 71 5.01 -17.44 18.74
C GLU A 71 5.82 -17.19 17.46
N GLU A 72 5.36 -17.69 16.31
CA GLU A 72 6.03 -17.44 15.03
C GLU A 72 5.88 -15.98 14.57
N ARG A 73 4.71 -15.37 14.80
CA ARG A 73 4.46 -13.95 14.46
C ARG A 73 5.45 -13.02 15.16
N GLU A 74 5.83 -13.32 16.39
CA GLU A 74 6.76 -12.50 17.20
C GLU A 74 8.24 -12.61 16.77
N LYS A 75 8.61 -13.52 15.87
CA LYS A 75 10.00 -13.71 15.41
C LYS A 75 10.45 -12.74 14.31
N TYR A 76 9.69 -11.66 14.09
CA TYR A 76 10.06 -10.65 13.12
C TYR A 76 11.29 -9.85 13.55
N VAL A 77 11.97 -9.25 12.57
CA VAL A 77 12.97 -8.21 12.78
C VAL A 77 12.52 -6.93 12.09
N ILE A 78 12.71 -5.79 12.75
CA ILE A 78 12.51 -4.46 12.14
C ILE A 78 13.72 -4.16 11.28
N SER A 79 13.49 -3.81 10.01
CA SER A 79 14.55 -3.41 9.08
C SER A 79 15.39 -2.25 9.64
N ARG A 80 16.65 -2.12 9.19
CA ARG A 80 17.57 -1.09 9.70
C ARG A 80 17.03 0.34 9.55
N ASP A 81 16.32 0.62 8.47
CA ASP A 81 15.68 1.91 8.18
C ASP A 81 14.29 2.04 8.84
N ARG A 82 13.81 0.98 9.50
CA ARG A 82 12.55 0.88 10.23
C ARG A 82 11.31 1.10 9.37
N THR A 83 11.34 0.65 8.13
CA THR A 83 10.21 0.77 7.18
C THR A 83 9.49 -0.55 6.93
N MET A 84 10.07 -1.68 7.40
CA MET A 84 9.62 -3.03 7.07
C MET A 84 9.80 -3.98 8.26
N LEU A 85 8.92 -4.98 8.33
CA LEU A 85 9.06 -6.17 9.17
C LEU A 85 9.48 -7.35 8.31
N ILE A 86 10.42 -8.14 8.81
CA ILE A 86 11.03 -9.24 8.08
C ILE A 86 10.95 -10.49 8.94
N TRP A 87 10.39 -11.56 8.39
CA TRP A 87 10.46 -12.90 8.97
C TRP A 87 11.45 -13.72 8.15
N ASP A 88 12.48 -14.22 8.83
CA ASP A 88 13.55 -15.01 8.22
C ASP A 88 13.19 -16.51 8.27
N PRO A 89 13.09 -17.21 7.12
CA PRO A 89 12.78 -18.64 7.09
C PRO A 89 13.86 -19.52 7.75
N GLU A 90 15.06 -19.00 7.99
CA GLU A 90 16.09 -19.73 8.76
C GLU A 90 15.81 -19.69 10.27
N GLN A 91 14.94 -18.79 10.74
CA GLN A 91 14.66 -18.55 12.17
C GLN A 91 13.22 -18.86 12.57
N CYS A 92 12.28 -18.93 11.62
CA CYS A 92 10.86 -19.13 11.87
C CYS A 92 10.14 -19.81 10.69
N GLU A 93 8.88 -20.18 10.88
CA GLU A 93 8.05 -20.83 9.84
C GLU A 93 7.55 -19.85 8.76
N ILE A 94 7.70 -18.54 9.00
CA ILE A 94 7.24 -17.49 8.09
C ILE A 94 8.40 -17.06 7.18
N ASN A 95 8.09 -16.89 5.90
CA ASN A 95 8.98 -16.30 4.91
C ASN A 95 8.25 -15.13 4.25
N ASP A 96 8.28 -13.96 4.89
CA ASP A 96 7.52 -12.80 4.43
C ASP A 96 8.17 -11.46 4.82
N GLU A 97 7.84 -10.43 4.06
CA GLU A 97 8.27 -9.05 4.26
C GLU A 97 7.06 -8.11 4.24
N LEU A 98 6.86 -7.34 5.30
CA LEU A 98 5.74 -6.41 5.41
C LEU A 98 6.24 -4.96 5.42
N ARG A 99 5.99 -4.22 4.34
CA ARG A 99 6.33 -2.79 4.23
C ARG A 99 5.19 -1.92 4.73
N VAL A 100 5.50 -1.01 5.65
CA VAL A 100 4.49 -0.10 6.24
C VAL A 100 3.83 0.78 5.18
N ALA A 101 4.61 1.24 4.19
CA ALA A 101 4.12 2.15 3.15
C ALA A 101 2.97 1.57 2.31
N ASP A 102 2.94 0.25 2.12
CA ASP A 102 1.91 -0.42 1.30
C ASP A 102 0.52 -0.31 1.93
N TYR A 103 0.45 -0.07 3.24
CA TYR A 103 -0.80 0.09 3.99
C TYR A 103 -1.14 1.55 4.32
N LEU A 104 -0.27 2.51 3.99
CA LEU A 104 -0.50 3.94 4.22
C LEU A 104 -0.99 4.69 2.98
N VAL A 105 -0.79 4.11 1.79
CA VAL A 105 -1.16 4.76 0.53
C VAL A 105 -2.46 4.17 0.01
N VAL A 106 -3.54 4.96 0.05
CA VAL A 106 -4.76 4.65 -0.70
C VAL A 106 -4.57 5.13 -2.14
N GLY A 107 -4.51 4.19 -3.10
CA GLY A 107 -4.68 4.54 -4.53
C GLY A 107 -3.57 4.15 -5.52
N LYS A 108 -2.59 3.32 -5.15
CA LYS A 108 -1.83 2.57 -6.16
C LYS A 108 -2.19 1.10 -6.04
N GLY A 109 -3.13 0.64 -6.87
CA GLY A 109 -3.19 -0.79 -7.18
C GLY A 109 -1.78 -1.23 -7.58
N SER A 110 -1.36 -2.38 -7.06
CA SER A 110 -0.07 -3.00 -7.35
C SER A 110 0.24 -2.92 -8.84
N SER A 111 1.09 -1.98 -9.25
CA SER A 111 1.77 -2.11 -10.53
C SER A 111 2.86 -3.14 -10.29
N THR A 112 2.51 -4.42 -10.42
CA THR A 112 3.49 -5.45 -10.72
C THR A 112 4.31 -4.91 -11.90
N PRO A 113 5.63 -4.72 -11.80
CA PRO A 113 6.41 -4.45 -12.98
C PRO A 113 6.20 -5.64 -13.91
N ALA A 114 5.67 -5.38 -15.10
CA ALA A 114 5.50 -6.36 -16.14
C ALA A 114 6.80 -7.15 -16.26
N SER A 115 6.69 -8.44 -15.99
CA SER A 115 7.79 -9.39 -15.99
C SER A 115 8.62 -9.24 -17.25
N ALA A 116 9.93 -9.19 -17.04
CA ALA A 116 10.99 -9.61 -17.94
C ALA A 116 10.57 -9.88 -19.39
N ASP A 117 10.84 -8.92 -20.26
CA ASP A 117 11.11 -9.18 -21.66
C ASP A 117 12.40 -10.02 -21.73
N SER A 118 12.25 -11.34 -21.58
CA SER A 118 13.30 -12.29 -21.89
C SER A 118 13.47 -12.27 -23.41
N GLY A 119 14.45 -11.53 -23.89
CA GLY A 119 14.93 -11.61 -25.25
C GLY A 119 15.42 -13.02 -25.54
N TYR A 120 14.54 -13.86 -26.08
CA TYR A 120 14.91 -15.03 -26.85
C TYR A 120 14.41 -14.81 -28.28
N THR A 121 15.32 -14.34 -29.12
CA THR A 121 15.12 -14.21 -30.56
C THR A 121 14.96 -15.60 -31.18
N SER A 122 13.73 -16.00 -31.49
CA SER A 122 13.47 -17.09 -32.43
C SER A 122 13.76 -16.57 -33.84
N ARG A 123 14.91 -16.98 -34.39
CA ARG A 123 15.25 -16.79 -35.80
C ARG A 123 14.60 -17.92 -36.60
N GLU A 124 13.42 -17.69 -37.15
CA GLU A 124 12.88 -18.51 -38.24
C GLU A 124 13.51 -18.06 -39.56
N SER A 125 14.28 -18.94 -40.18
CA SER A 125 14.66 -18.93 -41.61
C SER A 125 15.23 -20.33 -41.89
N GLY A 126 14.74 -21.18 -42.77
CA GLY A 126 13.65 -21.19 -43.73
C GLY A 126 13.58 -22.64 -44.23
N ARG A 127 12.37 -23.12 -44.53
CA ARG A 127 12.19 -24.33 -45.32
C ARG A 127 12.36 -23.93 -46.78
N ASP A 128 13.37 -24.48 -47.44
CA ASP A 128 13.31 -24.76 -48.88
C ASP A 128 13.79 -26.19 -49.10
N LEU A 129 12.80 -27.04 -49.35
CA LEU A 129 12.94 -28.34 -50.00
C LEU A 129 12.87 -28.06 -51.50
N GLN A 130 14.00 -28.17 -52.21
CA GLN A 130 13.99 -28.64 -53.59
C GLN A 130 15.11 -29.66 -53.75
N SER A 131 14.65 -30.88 -54.02
CA SER A 131 15.36 -32.03 -54.55
C SER A 131 15.80 -31.77 -55.99
N GLU A 132 17.08 -31.99 -56.28
CA GLU A 132 17.64 -32.82 -57.37
C GLU A 132 19.16 -32.84 -57.28
#